data_AF-A0A6P1ID33-F1
#
_entry.id   AF-A0A6P1ID33-F1
#
_cell.length_a   1.000
_cell.length_b   1.000
_cell.length_c   1.000
_cell.angle_alpha   90.00
_cell.angle_beta   90.00
_cell.angle_gamma   90.00
#
_symmetry.space_group_name_H-M   'P 1'
#
loop_
_entity.id
_entity.type
_entity.pdbx_description
1 polymer ?
#
loop_
_entity_poly.entity_id
_entity_poly.type
_entity_poly.pdbx_seq_one_letter_code
_entity_poly.pdbx_strand_id
1 'polypeptide(L)'
;MTTLIMLGMIVIAPRAMQRFGAKPMIVTGLIVLAAGLGWMALVRPTGNFWVDVLPASLVAAAGMSLAFIPSLGTAISAARPEEGGLASGIVNVSYQVGSALGLAAMTAVAASFGANQVGDLPELTNGFSAAFLGAAVIALAGAGVTAVSMRTPTTQPDRTPEAALN
;
A
#
# COMPACT_ATOMS: atom_id res chain seq x y z
N MET A 1 14.91 -3.94 1.06
CA MET A 1 13.50 -3.54 0.83
C MET A 1 12.76 -3.29 2.15
N THR A 2 12.60 -4.29 3.02
CA THR A 2 11.94 -4.16 4.34
C THR A 2 12.52 -3.04 5.21
N THR A 3 13.84 -2.88 5.27
CA THR A 3 14.47 -1.76 5.99
C THR A 3 14.11 -0.40 5.41
N LEU A 4 14.00 -0.27 4.09
CA LEU A 4 13.56 0.97 3.44
C LEU A 4 12.10 1.26 3.79
N ILE A 5 11.23 0.24 3.75
CA ILE A 5 9.82 0.36 4.15
C ILE A 5 9.76 0.87 5.59
N MET A 6 10.47 0.23 6.52
CA MET A 6 10.49 0.64 7.93
C MET A 6 11.00 2.07 8.12
N LEU A 7 12.12 2.44 7.49
CA LEU A 7 12.67 3.80 7.60
C LEU A 7 11.73 4.84 6.99
N GLY A 8 11.17 4.58 5.81
CA GLY A 8 10.19 5.47 5.18
C GLY A 8 8.95 5.65 6.05
N MET A 9 8.45 4.56 6.62
CA MET A 9 7.33 4.54 7.56
C MET A 9 7.61 5.35 8.83
N ILE A 10 8.80 5.25 9.41
CA ILE A 10 9.13 5.93 10.67
C ILE A 10 9.46 7.42 10.43
N VAL A 11 10.19 7.74 9.37
CA VAL A 11 10.79 9.08 9.18
C VAL A 11 9.91 9.99 8.34
N ILE A 12 9.35 9.46 7.25
CA ILE A 12 8.70 10.25 6.20
C ILE A 12 7.20 10.30 6.44
N ALA A 13 6.56 9.17 6.73
CA ALA A 13 5.10 9.09 6.79
C ALA A 13 4.48 10.04 7.85
N PRO A 14 4.99 10.16 9.09
CA PRO A 14 4.38 11.05 10.09
C PRO A 14 4.51 12.53 9.72
N ARG A 15 5.67 12.94 9.20
CA ARG A 15 5.95 14.32 8.78
C ARG A 15 5.16 14.71 7.53
N ALA A 16 5.06 13.80 6.58
CA ALA A 16 4.27 14.01 5.37
C ALA A 16 2.77 14.07 5.69
N MET A 17 2.28 13.25 6.63
CA MET A 17 0.86 13.27 7.04
C MET A 17 0.47 14.59 7.67
N GLN A 18 1.33 15.16 8.52
CA GLN A 18 1.09 16.48 9.12
C GLN A 18 1.05 17.61 8.08
N ARG A 19 1.78 17.47 6.97
CA ARG A 19 1.91 18.51 5.94
C ARG A 19 0.88 18.43 4.82
N PHE A 20 0.56 17.22 4.36
CA PHE A 20 -0.28 17.00 3.17
C PHE A 20 -1.65 16.40 3.50
N GLY A 21 -1.83 15.85 4.70
CA GLY A 21 -3.04 15.11 5.06
C GLY A 21 -3.08 13.69 4.47
N ALA A 22 -3.99 12.87 4.98
CA ALA A 22 -4.02 11.43 4.68
C ALA A 22 -4.41 11.12 3.23
N LYS A 23 -5.44 11.78 2.69
CA LYS A 23 -5.98 11.49 1.35
C LYS A 23 -4.92 11.58 0.23
N PRO A 24 -4.19 12.70 0.03
CA PRO A 24 -3.21 12.78 -1.05
C PRO A 24 -2.03 11.82 -0.82
N MET A 25 -1.66 11.52 0.43
CA MET A 25 -0.61 10.52 0.70
C MET A 25 -1.02 9.11 0.31
N ILE A 26 -2.25 8.70 0.62
CA ILE A 26 -2.75 7.37 0.24
C ILE A 26 -2.84 7.25 -1.27
N VAL A 27 -3.42 8.23 -1.95
CA VAL A 27 -3.57 8.21 -3.42
C VAL A 27 -2.20 8.19 -4.10
N THR A 28 -1.28 9.08 -3.72
CA THR A 28 0.07 9.11 -4.31
C THR A 28 0.85 7.85 -3.99
N GLY A 29 0.78 7.35 -2.76
CA GLY A 29 1.43 6.10 -2.36
C GLY A 29 0.93 4.90 -3.17
N LEU A 30 -0.38 4.79 -3.39
CA LEU A 30 -0.96 3.71 -4.20
C LEU A 30 -0.58 3.83 -5.69
N ILE A 31 -0.49 5.04 -6.24
CA ILE A 31 0.00 5.26 -7.61
C ILE A 31 1.47 4.86 -7.73
N VAL A 32 2.32 5.25 -6.77
CA VAL A 32 3.74 4.88 -6.75
C VAL A 32 3.92 3.37 -6.58
N LEU A 33 3.09 2.74 -5.74
CA LEU A 33 3.07 1.29 -5.57
C LEU A 33 2.70 0.60 -6.90
N ALA A 34 1.65 1.07 -7.58
CA ALA A 34 1.25 0.55 -8.88
C ALA A 34 2.36 0.70 -9.93
N ALA A 35 3.07 1.84 -9.94
CA ALA A 35 4.21 2.04 -10.84
C ALA A 35 5.36 1.07 -10.57
N GLY A 36 5.69 0.82 -9.29
CA GLY A 36 6.71 -0.16 -8.91
C GLY A 36 6.34 -1.60 -9.27
N LEU A 37 5.07 -1.98 -9.09
CA LEU A 37 4.54 -3.28 -9.49
C LEU A 37 4.49 -3.42 -11.02
N GLY A 38 4.06 -2.39 -11.74
CA GLY A 38 4.08 -2.36 -13.20
C GLY A 38 5.50 -2.45 -13.76
N TRP A 39 6.49 -1.83 -13.11
CA TRP A 39 7.89 -2.00 -13.45
C TRP A 39 8.35 -3.44 -13.23
N MET A 40 8.00 -4.07 -12.09
CA MET A 40 8.33 -5.50 -11.87
C MET A 40 7.73 -6.41 -12.94
N ALA A 41 6.57 -6.08 -13.50
CA ALA A 41 5.97 -6.87 -14.57
C ALA A 41 6.77 -6.85 -15.89
N LEU A 42 7.66 -5.87 -16.08
CA LEU A 42 8.51 -5.74 -17.27
C LEU A 42 9.86 -6.48 -17.12
N VAL A 43 10.09 -7.15 -15.99
CA VAL A 43 11.32 -7.92 -15.75
C VAL A 43 11.41 -9.06 -16.75
N ARG A 44 12.59 -9.23 -17.35
CA ARG A 44 12.86 -10.27 -18.36
C ARG A 44 13.48 -11.51 -17.71
N PRO A 45 13.32 -12.70 -18.33
CA PRO A 45 13.93 -13.94 -17.82
C PRO A 45 15.45 -13.87 -17.70
N THR A 46 16.11 -13.08 -18.55
CA THR A 46 17.56 -12.88 -18.58
C THR A 46 17.99 -11.57 -17.87
N GLY A 47 17.12 -11.00 -17.04
CA GLY A 47 17.35 -9.73 -16.37
C GLY A 47 18.41 -9.79 -15.27
N ASN A 48 18.91 -8.62 -14.88
CA ASN A 48 19.83 -8.46 -13.76
C ASN A 48 19.08 -7.96 -12.53
N PHE A 49 19.21 -8.66 -11.41
CA PHE A 49 18.60 -8.27 -10.14
C PHE A 49 18.85 -6.80 -9.76
N TRP A 50 20.08 -6.31 -9.90
CA TRP A 50 20.47 -4.97 -9.46
C TRP A 50 19.85 -3.84 -10.28
N VAL A 51 19.47 -4.13 -11.52
CA VAL A 51 18.97 -3.12 -12.48
C VAL A 51 17.47 -3.25 -12.69
N ASP A 52 16.97 -4.48 -12.77
CA ASP A 52 15.58 -4.74 -13.14
C ASP A 52 14.69 -4.95 -11.91
N VAL A 53 15.19 -5.61 -10.86
CA VAL A 53 14.39 -6.01 -9.70
C VAL A 53 14.53 -5.05 -8.52
N LEU A 54 15.77 -4.73 -8.16
CA LEU A 54 16.04 -3.91 -6.98
C LEU A 54 15.39 -2.52 -7.10
N PRO A 55 15.58 -1.74 -8.18
CA PRO A 55 14.98 -0.41 -8.28
C PRO A 55 13.45 -0.45 -8.23
N ALA A 56 12.83 -1.37 -8.98
CA ALA A 56 11.37 -1.56 -8.99
C ALA A 56 10.83 -1.92 -7.60
N SER A 57 11.53 -2.82 -6.87
CA SER A 57 11.15 -3.21 -5.50
C SER A 57 11.25 -2.04 -4.51
N LEU A 58 12.23 -1.14 -4.68
CA LEU A 58 12.38 0.04 -3.83
C LEU A 58 11.27 1.07 -4.11
N VAL A 59 10.86 1.24 -5.36
CA VAL A 59 9.73 2.09 -5.74
C VAL A 59 8.42 1.55 -5.14
N ALA A 60 8.17 0.25 -5.30
CA ALA A 60 6.99 -0.40 -4.70
C ALA A 60 6.98 -0.26 -3.18
N ALA A 61 8.13 -0.49 -2.53
CA ALA A 61 8.31 -0.30 -1.08
C ALA A 61 8.03 1.15 -0.63
N ALA A 62 8.51 2.14 -1.38
CA ALA A 62 8.24 3.54 -1.09
C ALA A 62 6.74 3.86 -1.18
N GLY A 63 6.08 3.43 -2.26
CA GLY A 63 4.63 3.59 -2.43
C GLY A 63 3.82 2.95 -1.30
N MET A 64 4.16 1.72 -0.94
CA MET A 64 3.54 1.01 0.18
C MET A 64 3.73 1.77 1.50
N SER A 65 4.94 2.28 1.78
CA SER A 65 5.20 3.03 3.01
C SER A 65 4.38 4.33 3.12
N LEU A 66 4.16 5.01 1.99
CA LEU A 66 3.39 6.25 1.92
C LEU A 66 1.90 6.02 2.09
N ALA A 67 1.36 4.92 1.57
CA ALA A 67 -0.07 4.62 1.65
C ALA A 67 -0.48 3.93 2.97
N PHE A 68 0.34 3.02 3.48
CA PHE A 68 -0.07 2.10 4.53
C PHE A 68 -0.33 2.78 5.88
N ILE A 69 0.60 3.62 6.35
CA ILE A 69 0.46 4.31 7.64
C ILE A 69 -0.77 5.24 7.69
N PRO A 70 -0.96 6.17 6.74
CA PRO A 70 -2.14 7.03 6.76
C PRO A 70 -3.44 6.24 6.61
N SER A 71 -3.44 5.13 5.87
CA SER A 71 -4.64 4.26 5.77
C SER A 71 -4.99 3.65 7.12
N LEU A 72 -4.00 3.10 7.83
CA LEU A 72 -4.20 2.48 9.14
C LEU A 72 -4.63 3.53 10.18
N GLY A 73 -3.93 4.66 10.21
CA GLY A 73 -4.23 5.76 11.13
C GLY A 73 -5.64 6.31 10.93
N THR A 74 -6.04 6.59 9.68
CA THR A 74 -7.39 7.10 9.40
C THR A 74 -8.50 6.09 9.71
N ALA A 75 -8.26 4.79 9.48
CA ALA A 75 -9.23 3.76 9.80
C ALA A 75 -9.47 3.62 11.31
N ILE A 76 -8.40 3.67 12.11
CA ILE A 76 -8.50 3.56 13.58
C ILE A 76 -9.05 4.85 14.19
N SER A 77 -8.60 6.03 13.72
CA SER A 77 -9.04 7.33 14.23
C SER A 77 -10.51 7.67 13.92
N ALA A 78 -11.20 6.88 13.11
CA ALA A 78 -12.64 7.06 12.85
C ALA A 78 -13.53 6.59 14.01
N ALA A 79 -13.00 5.80 14.94
CA ALA A 79 -13.74 5.28 16.10
C ALA A 79 -13.68 6.22 17.31
N ARG A 80 -14.62 6.06 18.24
CA ARG A 80 -14.58 6.79 19.53
C ARG A 80 -13.38 6.34 20.36
N PRO A 81 -12.84 7.18 21.26
CA PRO A 81 -11.69 6.85 22.08
C PRO A 81 -11.87 5.53 22.88
N GLU A 82 -13.05 5.29 23.43
CA GLU A 82 -13.38 4.04 24.13
C GLU A 82 -13.44 2.78 23.23
N GLU A 83 -13.54 2.95 21.91
CA GLU A 83 -13.69 1.87 20.92
C GLU A 83 -12.38 1.59 20.15
N GLY A 84 -11.27 2.25 20.50
CA GLY A 84 -10.01 2.16 19.74
C GLY A 84 -9.45 0.73 19.63
N GLY A 85 -9.60 -0.07 20.69
CA GLY A 85 -9.20 -1.49 20.67
C GLY A 85 -10.06 -2.33 19.71
N LEU A 86 -11.37 -2.09 19.68
CA LEU A 86 -12.29 -2.75 18.76
C LEU A 86 -12.01 -2.34 17.31
N ALA A 87 -11.79 -1.04 17.07
CA ALA A 87 -11.46 -0.51 15.75
C ALA A 87 -10.15 -1.10 15.21
N SER A 88 -9.10 -1.15 16.03
CA SER A 88 -7.83 -1.78 15.67
C SER A 88 -8.01 -3.28 15.36
N GLY A 89 -8.82 -3.99 16.15
CA GLY A 89 -9.15 -5.39 15.89
C GLY A 89 -9.84 -5.59 14.53
N ILE A 90 -10.87 -4.80 14.22
CA ILE A 90 -11.59 -4.86 12.94
C ILE A 90 -10.64 -4.56 11.77
N VAL A 91 -9.81 -3.52 11.90
CA VAL A 91 -8.84 -3.15 10.87
C VAL A 91 -7.82 -4.25 10.63
N ASN A 92 -7.27 -4.84 11.70
CA ASN A 92 -6.28 -5.92 11.59
C ASN A 92 -6.87 -7.18 10.95
N VAL A 93 -8.09 -7.58 11.33
CA VAL A 93 -8.78 -8.72 10.70
C VAL A 93 -9.07 -8.42 9.23
N SER A 94 -9.58 -7.23 8.92
CA SER A 94 -9.85 -6.81 7.54
C SER A 94 -8.58 -6.83 6.69
N TYR A 95 -7.46 -6.37 7.24
CA TYR A 95 -6.16 -6.41 6.57
C TYR A 95 -5.67 -7.85 6.33
N GLN A 96 -5.76 -8.73 7.33
CA GLN A 96 -5.36 -10.13 7.18
C GLN A 96 -6.22 -10.89 6.16
N VAL A 97 -7.54 -10.71 6.23
CA VAL A 97 -8.48 -11.32 5.27
C VAL A 97 -8.23 -10.78 3.86
N GLY A 98 -8.10 -9.46 3.71
CA GLY A 98 -7.81 -8.83 2.42
C GLY A 98 -6.47 -9.29 1.84
N SER A 99 -5.43 -9.40 2.68
CA SER A 99 -4.11 -9.91 2.28
C SER A 99 -4.17 -11.37 1.82
N ALA A 100 -4.88 -12.22 2.55
CA ALA A 100 -5.06 -13.62 2.17
C ALA A 100 -5.80 -13.77 0.83
N LEU A 101 -6.89 -13.03 0.64
CA LEU A 101 -7.66 -13.04 -0.61
C LEU A 101 -6.85 -12.48 -1.79
N GLY A 102 -6.15 -11.35 -1.57
CA GLY A 102 -5.29 -10.75 -2.59
C GLY A 102 -4.17 -11.68 -3.01
N LEU A 103 -3.48 -12.29 -2.04
CA LEU A 103 -2.42 -13.27 -2.32
C LEU A 103 -2.96 -14.50 -3.06
N ALA A 104 -4.10 -15.04 -2.65
CA ALA A 104 -4.72 -16.18 -3.30
C ALA A 104 -5.09 -15.87 -4.77
N ALA A 105 -5.72 -14.72 -5.01
CA ALA A 105 -6.08 -14.27 -6.36
C ALA A 105 -4.84 -14.08 -7.25
N MET A 106 -3.80 -13.41 -6.76
CA MET A 106 -2.57 -13.19 -7.54
C MET A 106 -1.80 -14.49 -7.78
N THR A 107 -1.82 -15.42 -6.84
CA THR A 107 -1.23 -16.76 -7.02
C THR A 107 -1.98 -17.54 -8.10
N ALA A 108 -3.32 -17.48 -8.11
CA ALA A 108 -4.13 -18.10 -9.15
C ALA A 108 -3.87 -17.49 -10.53
N VAL A 109 -3.75 -16.16 -10.63
CA VAL A 109 -3.36 -15.47 -11.86
C VAL A 109 -1.98 -15.94 -12.30
N ALA A 110 -0.97 -15.93 -11.43
CA ALA A 110 0.37 -16.38 -11.77
C ALA A 110 0.36 -17.82 -12.33
N ALA A 111 -0.33 -18.72 -11.64
CA ALA A 111 -0.50 -20.11 -12.05
C ALA A 111 -1.16 -20.25 -13.43
N SER A 112 -2.20 -19.44 -13.71
CA SER A 112 -2.89 -19.47 -15.01
C SER A 112 -2.04 -18.99 -16.19
N PHE A 113 -0.96 -18.24 -15.90
CA PHE A 113 -0.06 -17.66 -16.90
C PHE A 113 1.32 -18.33 -16.94
N GLY A 114 1.45 -19.54 -16.40
CA GLY A 114 2.66 -20.36 -16.57
C GLY A 114 3.57 -20.45 -15.34
N ALA A 115 3.24 -19.81 -14.21
CA ALA A 115 4.10 -19.85 -13.01
C ALA A 115 4.28 -21.26 -12.40
N ASN A 116 3.44 -22.23 -12.78
CA ASN A 116 3.56 -23.63 -12.34
C ASN A 116 4.55 -24.44 -13.19
N GLN A 117 5.02 -23.90 -14.33
CA GLN A 117 5.92 -24.58 -15.26
C GLN A 117 7.38 -24.46 -14.79
N VAL A 118 7.67 -25.09 -13.65
CA VAL A 118 8.99 -25.05 -13.02
C VAL A 118 10.05 -25.64 -13.97
N GLY A 119 11.04 -24.81 -14.33
CA GLY A 119 12.09 -25.17 -15.30
C GLY A 119 12.00 -24.42 -16.63
N ASP A 120 10.84 -23.83 -16.94
CA ASP A 120 10.64 -22.92 -18.07
C ASP A 120 10.68 -21.47 -17.58
N LEU A 121 11.86 -20.85 -17.65
CA LEU A 121 12.07 -19.48 -17.18
C LEU A 121 11.16 -18.44 -17.88
N PRO A 122 10.96 -18.49 -19.21
CA PRO A 122 9.96 -17.67 -19.89
C PRO A 122 8.54 -17.78 -19.32
N GLU A 123 8.00 -18.99 -19.18
CA GLU A 123 6.64 -19.22 -18.66
C GLU A 123 6.52 -18.77 -17.20
N LEU A 124 7.53 -19.08 -16.38
CA LEU A 124 7.58 -18.63 -14.99
C LEU A 124 7.56 -17.10 -14.88
N THR A 125 8.35 -16.42 -15.71
CA THR A 125 8.43 -14.96 -15.75
C THR A 125 7.09 -14.37 -16.19
N ASN A 126 6.47 -14.93 -17.24
CA ASN A 126 5.17 -14.49 -17.73
C ASN A 126 4.09 -14.58 -16.65
N GLY A 127 4.07 -15.69 -15.89
CA GLY A 127 3.17 -15.88 -14.76
C GLY A 127 3.32 -14.80 -13.69
N PHE A 128 4.54 -14.54 -13.24
CA PHE A 128 4.79 -13.48 -12.25
C PHE A 128 4.49 -12.07 -12.81
N SER A 129 4.83 -11.80 -14.07
CA SER A 129 4.50 -10.54 -14.74
C SER A 129 2.99 -10.28 -14.76
N ALA A 130 2.19 -11.31 -15.07
CA ALA A 130 0.73 -11.20 -15.03
C ALA A 130 0.20 -10.91 -13.62
N ALA A 131 0.75 -11.54 -12.60
CA ALA A 131 0.39 -11.27 -11.21
C ALA A 131 0.77 -9.85 -10.75
N PHE A 132 1.96 -9.37 -11.13
CA PHE A 132 2.38 -8.00 -10.82
C PHE A 132 1.51 -6.95 -11.54
N LEU A 133 1.10 -7.19 -12.79
CA LEU A 133 0.13 -6.33 -13.49
C LEU A 133 -1.24 -6.34 -12.80
N GLY A 134 -1.73 -7.52 -12.41
CA GLY A 134 -2.97 -7.63 -11.64
C GLY A 134 -2.93 -6.83 -10.35
N ALA A 135 -1.83 -6.95 -9.59
CA ALA A 135 -1.62 -6.18 -8.37
C ALA A 135 -1.52 -4.67 -8.63
N ALA A 136 -0.87 -4.25 -9.72
CA ALA A 136 -0.81 -2.84 -10.11
C ALA A 136 -2.20 -2.27 -10.44
N VAL A 137 -3.05 -3.03 -11.14
CA VAL A 137 -4.44 -2.65 -11.43
C VAL A 137 -5.25 -2.52 -10.13
N ILE A 138 -5.10 -3.45 -9.19
CA ILE A 138 -5.77 -3.37 -7.87
C ILE A 138 -5.32 -2.12 -7.11
N ALA A 139 -4.01 -1.81 -7.11
CA ALA A 139 -3.49 -0.61 -6.47
C ALA A 139 -4.05 0.68 -7.09
N LEU A 140 -4.17 0.75 -8.43
CA LEU A 140 -4.79 1.88 -9.13
C LEU A 140 -6.30 1.99 -8.83
N ALA A 141 -7.01 0.87 -8.79
CA ALA A 141 -8.42 0.84 -8.38
C ALA A 141 -8.59 1.37 -6.95
N GLY A 142 -7.72 0.93 -6.03
CA GLY A 142 -7.65 1.46 -4.67
C GLY A 142 -7.41 2.97 -4.65
N ALA A 143 -6.47 3.47 -5.45
CA ALA A 143 -6.19 4.91 -5.57
C ALA A 143 -7.43 5.68 -6.05
N GLY A 144 -8.15 5.15 -7.06
CA GLY A 144 -9.39 5.73 -7.56
C GLY A 144 -10.50 5.76 -6.51
N VAL A 145 -10.72 4.63 -5.81
CA VAL A 145 -11.70 4.53 -4.73
C VAL A 145 -11.36 5.52 -3.61
N THR A 146 -10.10 5.61 -3.18
CA THR A 146 -9.68 6.58 -2.18
C THR A 146 -9.88 8.02 -2.66
N ALA A 147 -9.53 8.33 -3.92
CA ALA A 147 -9.67 9.66 -4.49
C ALA A 147 -11.14 10.13 -4.51
N VAL A 148 -12.08 9.23 -4.77
CA VAL A 148 -13.51 9.55 -4.84
C VAL A 148 -14.19 9.51 -3.47
N SER A 149 -13.86 8.52 -2.64
CA SER A 149 -14.63 8.21 -1.41
C SER A 149 -14.10 8.88 -0.15
N MET A 150 -12.78 9.12 -0.01
CA MET A 150 -12.26 9.81 1.18
C MET A 150 -12.59 11.30 1.13
N ARG A 151 -13.30 11.77 2.16
CA ARG A 151 -13.48 13.20 2.44
C ARG A 151 -12.35 13.67 3.36
N THR A 152 -11.71 14.78 3.03
CA THR A 152 -10.68 15.40 3.87
C THR A 152 -11.36 15.94 5.14
N PRO A 153 -11.01 15.48 6.35
CA PRO A 153 -11.53 16.08 7.58
C PRO A 153 -11.04 17.54 7.65
N THR A 154 -11.97 18.48 7.72
CA THR A 154 -11.66 19.88 8.03
C THR A 154 -11.06 19.92 9.43
N THR A 155 -9.82 20.38 9.55
CA THR A 155 -9.15 20.59 10.84
C THR A 155 -10.07 21.39 11.76
N GLN A 156 -10.62 20.75 12.79
CA GLN A 156 -11.37 21.46 13.81
C GLN A 156 -10.33 22.23 14.63
N PRO A 157 -10.40 23.57 14.69
CA PRO A 157 -9.44 24.36 15.46
C PRO A 157 -9.45 23.87 16.91
N ASP A 158 -8.25 23.66 17.46
CA ASP A 158 -8.05 23.34 18.87
C ASP A 158 -8.98 24.21 19.72
N ARG A 159 -9.86 23.58 20.49
CA ARG A 159 -10.52 24.27 21.60
C ARG A 159 -9.41 24.58 22.59
N THR A 160 -8.96 25.83 22.59
CA THR A 160 -8.11 26.41 23.62
C THR A 160 -8.65 26.00 25.00
N PRO A 161 -7.81 25.49 25.92
CA PRO A 161 -8.20 25.29 27.31
C PRO A 161 -8.29 26.66 28.00
N GLU A 162 -9.39 27.38 27.75
CA GLU A 162 -9.72 28.67 28.38
C GLU A 162 -10.89 28.49 29.37
N ALA A 163 -10.79 27.50 30.26
CA ALA A 163 -11.79 27.28 31.31
C ALA A 163 -11.22 26.59 32.57
N ALA A 164 -9.97 26.88 32.94
CA ALA A 164 -9.39 26.43 34.22
C ALA A 164 -8.81 27.58 35.07
N LEU A 165 -9.15 28.82 34.74
CA LEU A 165 -8.83 29.99 35.56
C LEU A 165 -10.11 30.82 35.71
N ASN A 166 -10.93 30.47 36.71
CA ASN A 166 -11.80 31.37 37.50
C ASN A 166 -12.42 30.56 38.64
#